data_AF-A0A4R6EDD6-F1
#
_entry.id   AF-A0A4R6EDD6-F1
#
_cell.length_a   1.000
_cell.length_b   1.000
_cell.length_c   1.000
_cell.angle_alpha   90.00
_cell.angle_beta   90.00
_cell.angle_gamma   90.00
#
_symmetry.space_group_name_H-M   'P 1'
#
loop_
_entity.id
_entity.type
_entity.pdbx_description
1 polymer ?
#
loop_
_entity_poly.entity_id
_entity_poly.type
_entity_poly.pdbx_seq_one_letter_code
_entity_poly.pdbx_strand_id
1 'polypeptide(L)'
;MEFDFDQWSELAKNDPAAFFQARRRTIDRFISEHPVPQAKRLREMQRFIDCVRMSSGSPMRAVRGITCLMKDRVETLSRKSLELDFATARLREVMAQLDECR
;
A
#
# COMPACT_ATOMS: atom_id res chain seq x y z
N MET A 1 -0.35 -19.78 -6.76
CA MET A 1 -1.64 -19.57 -7.45
C MET A 1 -1.34 -18.77 -8.69
N GLU A 2 -1.65 -19.29 -9.86
CA GLU A 2 -1.49 -18.56 -11.13
C GLU A 2 -2.71 -17.66 -11.32
N PHE A 3 -2.49 -16.38 -11.61
CA PHE A 3 -3.56 -15.41 -11.87
C PHE A 3 -3.81 -15.34 -13.38
N ASP A 4 -4.97 -15.81 -13.82
CA ASP A 4 -5.36 -15.77 -15.22
C ASP A 4 -5.81 -14.36 -15.60
N PHE A 5 -4.94 -13.58 -16.24
CA PHE A 5 -5.25 -12.20 -16.63
C PHE A 5 -6.27 -12.15 -17.78
N ASP A 6 -6.22 -13.12 -18.70
CA ASP A 6 -7.05 -13.11 -19.91
C ASP A 6 -8.51 -13.35 -19.54
N GLN A 7 -8.79 -14.30 -18.65
CA GLN A 7 -10.13 -14.53 -18.11
C GLN A 7 -10.72 -13.27 -17.46
N TRP A 8 -9.93 -12.55 -16.65
CA TRP A 8 -10.40 -11.35 -15.96
C TRP A 8 -10.61 -10.17 -16.90
N SER A 9 -9.75 -10.04 -17.93
CA SER A 9 -9.86 -9.05 -18.99
C SER A 9 -11.12 -9.26 -19.82
N GLU A 10 -11.40 -10.52 -20.19
CA GLU A 10 -12.61 -10.90 -20.92
C GLU A 10 -13.88 -10.66 -20.08
N LEU A 11 -13.86 -11.05 -18.80
CA LEU A 11 -14.95 -10.80 -17.86
C LEU A 11 -15.23 -9.30 -17.71
N ALA A 12 -14.20 -8.45 -17.61
CA ALA A 12 -14.37 -7.01 -17.49
C ALA A 12 -14.99 -6.36 -18.74
N LYS A 13 -14.74 -6.92 -19.93
CA LYS A 13 -15.30 -6.43 -21.21
C LYS A 13 -16.74 -6.86 -21.39
N ASN A 14 -17.05 -8.12 -21.08
CA ASN A 14 -18.32 -8.75 -21.41
C ASN A 14 -19.37 -8.58 -20.30
N ASP A 15 -18.95 -8.61 -19.03
CA ASP A 15 -19.82 -8.41 -17.86
C ASP A 15 -19.10 -7.63 -16.75
N PRO A 16 -19.12 -6.28 -16.84
CA PRO A 16 -18.51 -5.42 -15.82
C PRO A 16 -19.04 -5.68 -14.42
N ALA A 17 -20.33 -6.02 -14.27
CA ALA A 17 -20.92 -6.28 -12.96
C ALA A 17 -20.36 -7.56 -12.34
N ALA A 18 -20.27 -8.64 -13.10
CA ALA A 18 -19.66 -9.88 -12.66
C ALA A 18 -18.16 -9.70 -12.36
N PHE A 19 -17.43 -8.90 -13.15
CA PHE A 19 -16.05 -8.54 -12.86
C PHE A 19 -15.91 -7.88 -11.48
N PHE A 20 -16.73 -6.88 -11.16
CA PHE A 20 -16.67 -6.20 -9.86
C PHE A 20 -17.02 -7.14 -8.69
N GLN A 21 -17.97 -8.06 -8.88
CA GLN A 21 -18.28 -9.08 -7.88
C GLN A 21 -17.14 -10.08 -7.69
N ALA A 22 -16.53 -10.58 -8.77
CA ALA A 22 -15.38 -11.48 -8.74
C ALA A 22 -14.18 -10.82 -8.06
N ARG A 23 -13.91 -9.55 -8.39
CA ARG A 23 -12.87 -8.73 -7.75
C ARG A 23 -13.07 -8.67 -6.26
N ARG A 24 -14.28 -8.28 -5.81
CA ARG A 24 -14.58 -8.12 -4.38
C ARG A 24 -14.37 -9.43 -3.62
N ARG A 25 -14.91 -10.54 -4.13
CA ARG A 25 -14.73 -11.87 -3.52
C ARG A 25 -13.26 -12.27 -3.41
N THR A 26 -12.48 -12.05 -4.45
CA THR A 26 -11.06 -12.42 -4.49
C THR A 26 -10.24 -11.63 -3.47
N ILE A 27 -10.48 -10.32 -3.39
CA ILE A 27 -9.80 -9.44 -2.43
C ILE A 27 -10.24 -9.76 -1.00
N ASP A 28 -11.54 -9.92 -0.75
CA ASP A 28 -12.06 -10.23 0.59
C ASP A 28 -11.50 -11.57 1.10
N ARG A 29 -11.40 -12.58 0.22
CA ARG A 29 -10.74 -13.85 0.54
C ARG A 29 -9.27 -13.66 0.91
N PHE A 30 -8.49 -12.99 0.06
CA PHE A 30 -7.08 -12.70 0.34
C PHE A 30 -6.89 -11.99 1.68
N ILE A 31 -7.72 -10.98 1.97
CA ILE A 31 -7.68 -10.25 3.25
C ILE A 31 -7.99 -11.18 4.43
N SER A 32 -8.96 -12.09 4.28
CA SER A 32 -9.39 -13.00 5.35
C SER A 32 -8.35 -14.07 5.70
N GLU A 33 -7.44 -14.38 4.78
CA GLU A 33 -6.33 -15.33 4.99
C GLU A 33 -5.21 -14.77 5.88
N HIS A 34 -5.23 -13.46 6.19
CA HIS A 34 -4.20 -12.81 7.01
C HIS A 34 -4.62 -12.67 8.49
N PRO A 35 -3.66 -12.64 9.44
CA PRO A 35 -3.93 -12.33 10.84
C PRO A 35 -4.71 -11.03 11.03
N VAL A 36 -5.57 -10.97 12.06
CA VAL A 36 -6.51 -9.84 12.30
C VAL A 36 -5.86 -8.45 12.20
N PRO A 37 -4.68 -8.17 12.78
CA PRO A 37 -4.05 -6.85 12.65
C PRO A 37 -3.67 -6.50 11.21
N GLN A 38 -3.20 -7.48 10.44
CA GLN A 38 -2.82 -7.31 9.04
C GLN A 38 -4.07 -7.19 8.15
N ALA A 39 -5.06 -8.05 8.35
CA ALA A 39 -6.34 -8.00 7.64
C ALA A 39 -7.03 -6.63 7.81
N LYS A 40 -6.98 -6.04 9.02
CA LYS A 40 -7.51 -4.68 9.25
C LYS A 40 -6.81 -3.64 8.37
N ARG A 41 -5.47 -3.63 8.34
CA ARG A 41 -4.68 -2.72 7.50
C ARG A 41 -4.96 -2.91 6.01
N LEU A 42 -5.08 -4.16 5.56
CA LEU A 42 -5.40 -4.47 4.16
C LEU A 42 -6.79 -3.94 3.78
N ARG A 43 -7.79 -4.03 4.66
CA ARG A 43 -9.12 -3.44 4.41
C ARG A 43 -9.08 -1.92 4.31
N GLU A 44 -8.29 -1.26 5.16
CA GLU A 44 -8.10 0.19 5.10
C GLU A 44 -7.45 0.61 3.76
N MET A 45 -6.41 -0.10 3.33
CA MET A 45 -5.78 0.09 2.03
C MET A 45 -6.77 -0.14 0.88
N GLN A 46 -7.56 -1.21 0.95
CA GLN A 46 -8.53 -1.54 -0.10
C GLN A 46 -9.61 -0.45 -0.25
N ARG A 47 -10.13 0.09 0.86
CA ARG A 47 -11.07 1.23 0.82
C ARG A 47 -10.49 2.43 0.10
N PHE A 48 -9.21 2.72 0.34
CA PHE A 48 -8.53 3.80 -0.33
C PHE A 48 -8.40 3.56 -1.85
N ILE A 49 -8.01 2.35 -2.26
CA ILE A 49 -7.97 1.94 -3.67
C ILE A 49 -9.34 2.11 -4.31
N ASP A 50 -10.41 1.69 -3.63
CA ASP A 50 -11.77 1.78 -4.16
C ASP A 50 -12.22 3.25 -4.31
N CYS A 51 -11.88 4.13 -3.35
CA CYS A 51 -12.12 5.57 -3.48
C CYS A 51 -11.42 6.17 -4.71
N VAL A 52 -10.13 5.85 -4.91
CA VAL A 52 -9.39 6.33 -6.09
C VAL A 52 -10.03 5.81 -7.37
N ARG A 53 -10.41 4.53 -7.43
CA ARG A 53 -11.08 3.96 -8.61
C ARG A 53 -12.40 4.64 -8.94
N MET A 54 -13.21 4.98 -7.93
CA MET A 54 -14.48 5.68 -8.13
C MET A 54 -14.28 7.11 -8.65
N SER A 55 -13.27 7.84 -8.17
CA SER A 55 -13.05 9.24 -8.55
C SER A 55 -12.24 9.45 -9.84
N SER A 56 -11.52 8.43 -10.32
CA SER A 56 -10.56 8.56 -11.42
C SER A 56 -11.18 8.65 -12.81
N GLY A 57 -12.42 8.20 -12.99
CA GLY A 57 -13.11 8.17 -14.29
C GLY A 57 -12.56 7.18 -15.34
N SER A 58 -11.40 6.57 -15.11
CA SER A 58 -10.90 5.44 -15.90
C SER A 58 -9.95 4.54 -15.10
N PRO A 59 -9.82 3.24 -15.46
CA PRO A 59 -8.88 2.33 -14.82
C PRO A 59 -7.43 2.84 -14.88
N MET A 60 -6.99 3.37 -16.02
CA MET A 60 -5.61 3.88 -16.17
C MET A 60 -5.33 5.10 -15.29
N ARG A 61 -6.30 6.00 -15.14
CA ARG A 61 -6.17 7.14 -14.21
C ARG A 61 -6.11 6.66 -12.77
N ALA A 62 -6.88 5.63 -12.41
CA ALA A 62 -6.85 5.04 -11.09
C ALA A 62 -5.49 4.39 -10.78
N VAL A 63 -4.94 3.62 -11.72
CA VAL A 63 -3.60 3.02 -11.58
C VAL A 63 -2.55 4.10 -11.38
N ARG A 64 -2.54 5.15 -12.23
CA ARG A 64 -1.61 6.27 -12.09
C ARG A 64 -1.74 6.95 -10.72
N GLY A 65 -2.97 7.21 -10.27
CA GLY A 65 -3.25 7.79 -8.96
C GLY A 65 -2.66 6.96 -7.83
N ILE A 66 -2.99 5.67 -7.81
CA ILE A 66 -2.50 4.72 -6.79
C ILE A 66 -0.96 4.67 -6.78
N THR A 67 -0.32 4.56 -7.94
CA THR A 67 1.15 4.49 -8.04
C THR A 67 1.82 5.78 -7.58
N CYS A 68 1.28 6.96 -7.91
CA CYS A 68 1.79 8.23 -7.39
C CYS A 68 1.72 8.26 -5.85
N LEU A 69 0.60 7.84 -5.27
CA LEU A 69 0.44 7.79 -3.82
C LEU A 69 1.43 6.82 -3.15
N MET A 70 1.68 5.65 -3.76
CA MET A 70 2.69 4.72 -3.26
C MET A 70 4.09 5.33 -3.31
N LYS A 71 4.43 6.01 -4.41
CA LYS A 71 5.70 6.73 -4.56
C LYS A 71 5.89 7.77 -3.45
N ASP A 72 4.91 8.64 -3.24
CA ASP A 72 4.98 9.70 -2.22
C ASP A 72 5.18 9.14 -0.81
N ARG A 73 4.54 8.00 -0.52
CA ARG A 73 4.68 7.30 0.77
C ARG A 73 6.07 6.71 0.95
N VAL A 74 6.62 6.08 -0.08
CA VAL A 74 8.00 5.55 -0.05
C VAL A 74 9.00 6.67 0.15
N GLU A 75 8.87 7.78 -0.60
CA GLU A 75 9.74 8.95 -0.44
C GLU A 75 9.66 9.53 0.98
N THR A 76 8.46 9.61 1.54
CA THR A 76 8.25 10.06 2.92
C THR A 76 8.93 9.15 3.94
N LEU A 77 8.82 7.82 3.76
CA LEU A 77 9.46 6.85 4.64
C LEU A 77 10.98 6.93 4.54
N SER A 78 11.53 7.03 3.33
CA SER A 78 12.98 7.18 3.12
C SER A 78 13.52 8.43 3.81
N ARG A 79 12.82 9.57 3.69
CA ARG A 79 13.20 10.80 4.40
C ARG A 79 13.21 10.61 5.91
N LYS A 80 12.16 10.01 6.47
CA LYS A 80 12.08 9.75 7.92
C LYS A 80 13.17 8.80 8.40
N SER A 81 13.55 7.82 7.59
CA SER A 81 14.67 6.92 7.90
C SER A 81 15.96 7.72 8.07
N LEU A 82 16.27 8.61 7.12
CA LEU A 82 17.46 9.47 7.18
C LEU A 82 17.45 10.40 8.40
N GLU A 83 16.30 10.99 8.73
CA GLU A 83 16.14 11.83 9.92
C GLU A 83 16.42 11.05 11.22
N LEU A 84 15.92 9.81 11.31
CA LEU A 84 16.15 8.92 12.45
C LEU A 84 17.62 8.49 12.55
N ASP A 85 18.26 8.17 11.43
CA ASP A 85 19.67 7.79 11.40
C ASP A 85 20.56 8.94 11.90
N PHE A 86 20.28 10.16 11.45
CA PHE A 86 20.99 11.36 11.91
C PHE A 86 20.79 11.63 13.41
N ALA A 87 19.54 11.57 13.89
CA ALA A 87 19.24 11.74 15.30
C ALA A 87 19.93 10.67 16.17
N THR A 88 19.96 9.42 15.70
CA THR A 88 20.63 8.31 16.37
C THR A 88 22.15 8.52 16.43
N ALA A 89 22.77 8.99 15.34
CA ALA A 89 24.20 9.29 15.32
C ALA A 89 24.57 10.39 16.32
N ARG A 90 23.78 11.47 16.37
CA ARG A 90 23.97 12.57 17.33
C ARG A 90 23.82 12.12 18.78
N LEU A 91 22.82 11.30 19.08
CA LEU A 91 22.64 10.77 20.44
C LEU A 91 23.85 9.91 20.85
N ARG A 92 24.37 9.08 19.95
CA ARG A 92 25.58 8.28 20.21
C ARG A 92 26.80 9.15 20.49
N GLU A 93 26.98 10.23 19.73
CA GLU A 93 28.07 11.18 19.94
C GLU A 93 27.99 11.85 21.32
N VAL A 94 26.81 12.35 21.70
CA VAL A 94 26.60 12.97 23.02
C VAL A 94 26.81 11.95 24.15
N MET A 95 26.35 10.71 23.98
CA MET A 95 26.59 9.65 24.97
C MET A 95 28.09 9.37 25.15
N ALA A 96 28.85 9.28 24.06
CA ALA A 96 30.30 9.07 24.13
C ALA A 96 31.02 10.23 24.84
N GLN A 97 30.63 11.48 24.56
CA GLN A 97 31.19 12.67 25.23
C GLN A 97 30.89 12.67 26.74
N LEU A 98 29.70 12.22 27.16
CA LEU A 98 29.35 12.11 28.57
C LEU A 98 30.12 11.00 29.29
N ASP A 99 30.40 9.88 28.60
CA ASP A 99 31.21 8.80 29.15
C ASP A 99 32.69 9.19 29.27
N GLU A 100 33.23 10.03 28.37
CA GLU A 100 34.60 10.56 28.44
C GLU A 100 34.79 11.64 29.52
N CYS A 101 33.74 12.36 29.91
CA CYS A 101 33.78 13.36 30.98
C CYS A 101 33.63 12.78 32.40
N ARG A 102 33.46 11.46 32.55
CA ARG A 102 33.19 10.79 33.82
C ARG A 102 34.40 10.04 34.36
#